data_AF-A0A9P1AVH9-F1
#
_entry.id   AF-A0A9P1AVH9-F1
#
_cell.length_a   1.000
_cell.length_b   1.000
_cell.length_c   1.000
_cell.angle_alpha   90.00
_cell.angle_beta   90.00
_cell.angle_gamma   90.00
#
_symmetry.space_group_name_H-M   'P 1'
#
loop_
_entity.id
_entity.type
_entity.pdbx_description
1 polymer ?
#
loop_
_entity_poly.entity_id
_entity_poly.type
_entity_poly.pdbx_seq_one_letter_code
_entity_poly.pdbx_strand_id
1 'polypeptide(L)'
;MNLLLIAFVTQILKSRACEMKICYGGKADFLPIGCESVIGGPLIIEDFDYELTMNNDVGRKLSSIRKINSGLIIRRNSFYQFSAMRNLRSLTIDPKDGPVLTLEQNHNLMSVKFQNLRVINGSMPLFDFWQDNFPVQMRKSSAAFHQFLHLVTASGSDERDTCDGDYFDLHVMDLDYPIGNHIHYVVSGALGLLSLVIIIDSLYFAHFQRQWERRLDELEMEERRDEFEELLNEADRLEQWEEDRQAVEAEEKIRTARQFEGTTDDPNYAPGERERLEEFQKDRKKWKLEDEEEARELEKEEKEEARQKEDEEKKKKLAKSKEGKKEKSEKKKESKTDGNKKSEKKKKKKKKSKKEKKEERKSQKEKE
;
A
#
# COMPACT_ATOMS: atom_id res chain seq x y z
N MET A 1 -45.51 4.14 82.60
CA MET A 1 -44.10 4.39 82.20
C MET A 1 -43.70 3.71 80.88
N ASN A 2 -44.10 2.45 80.62
CA ASN A 2 -43.66 1.72 79.41
C ASN A 2 -44.16 2.30 78.07
N LEU A 3 -45.36 2.90 78.02
CA LEU A 3 -45.88 3.53 76.79
C LEU A 3 -45.10 4.79 76.37
N LEU A 4 -44.60 5.55 77.33
CA LEU A 4 -43.79 6.75 77.09
C LEU A 4 -42.41 6.38 76.53
N LEU A 5 -41.83 5.27 77.02
CA LEU A 5 -40.56 4.74 76.55
C LEU A 5 -40.66 4.18 75.12
N ILE A 6 -41.76 3.51 74.79
CA ILE A 6 -42.04 3.04 73.42
C ILE A 6 -42.28 4.24 72.48
N ALA A 7 -43.02 5.27 72.91
CA ALA A 7 -43.20 6.49 72.14
C ALA A 7 -41.87 7.23 71.89
N PHE A 8 -40.98 7.27 72.88
CA PHE A 8 -39.67 7.90 72.75
C PHE A 8 -38.72 7.09 71.84
N VAL A 9 -38.69 5.76 71.98
CA VAL A 9 -37.91 4.87 71.11
C VAL A 9 -38.44 4.90 69.67
N THR A 10 -39.76 4.93 69.47
CA THR A 10 -40.34 5.09 68.12
C THR A 10 -40.13 6.47 67.53
N GLN A 11 -40.07 7.54 68.33
CA GLN A 11 -39.65 8.88 67.87
C GLN A 11 -38.17 8.93 67.49
N ILE A 12 -37.28 8.33 68.30
CA ILE A 12 -35.85 8.24 68.02
C ILE A 12 -35.57 7.36 66.78
N LEU A 13 -36.35 6.30 66.58
CA LEU A 13 -36.27 5.48 65.36
C LEU A 13 -36.88 6.19 64.14
N LYS A 14 -37.95 6.99 64.31
CA LYS A 14 -38.51 7.83 63.22
C LYS A 14 -37.60 8.99 62.84
N SER A 15 -36.84 9.58 63.76
CA SER A 15 -35.88 10.66 63.44
C SER A 15 -34.58 10.16 62.80
N ARG A 16 -34.36 8.84 62.76
CA ARG A 16 -33.39 8.19 61.87
C ARG A 16 -33.96 7.84 60.49
N ALA A 17 -35.14 8.34 60.14
CA ALA A 17 -35.66 8.28 58.77
C ALA A 17 -34.79 9.17 57.86
N CYS A 18 -33.71 8.56 57.35
CA CYS A 18 -32.93 8.89 56.17
C CYS A 18 -33.18 10.29 55.58
N GLU A 19 -32.50 11.32 56.12
CA GLU A 19 -32.23 12.52 55.33
C GLU A 19 -31.32 12.12 54.17
N MET A 20 -31.90 11.81 53.01
CA MET A 20 -31.14 11.55 51.80
C MET A 20 -30.38 12.82 51.44
N LYS A 21 -29.06 12.74 51.30
CA LYS A 21 -28.26 13.89 50.86
C LYS A 21 -28.57 14.20 49.40
N ILE A 22 -29.22 15.33 49.18
CA ILE A 22 -29.61 15.83 47.87
C ILE A 22 -28.47 16.66 47.28
N CYS A 23 -28.18 16.47 46.00
CA CYS A 23 -27.21 17.25 45.25
C CYS A 23 -27.83 17.70 43.92
N TYR A 24 -27.26 18.77 43.36
CA TYR A 24 -27.61 19.23 42.04
C TYR A 24 -26.80 18.50 40.97
N GLY A 25 -27.42 18.24 39.82
CA GLY A 25 -26.76 17.65 38.66
C GLY A 25 -25.67 18.55 38.06
N GLY A 26 -24.95 18.00 37.09
CA GLY A 26 -23.72 18.58 36.54
C GLY A 26 -22.65 17.49 36.34
N LYS A 27 -21.38 17.89 36.21
CA LYS A 27 -20.29 16.92 36.04
C LYS A 27 -20.06 16.09 37.29
N ALA A 28 -19.83 14.80 37.12
CA ALA A 28 -19.59 13.85 38.21
C ALA A 28 -18.42 14.23 39.13
N ASP A 29 -17.40 14.92 38.60
CA ASP A 29 -16.25 15.40 39.39
C ASP A 29 -16.64 16.38 40.48
N PHE A 30 -17.64 17.22 40.22
CA PHE A 30 -18.08 18.27 41.14
C PHE A 30 -19.10 17.77 42.17
N LEU A 31 -19.54 16.52 42.07
CA LEU A 31 -20.47 15.97 43.06
C LEU A 31 -19.80 15.88 44.44
N PRO A 32 -20.49 16.26 45.51
CA PRO A 32 -20.01 16.05 46.87
C PRO A 32 -20.06 14.56 47.23
N ILE A 33 -19.13 14.12 48.07
CA ILE A 33 -19.11 12.75 48.57
C ILE A 33 -20.37 12.48 49.41
N GLY A 34 -20.93 11.27 49.27
CA GLY A 34 -22.12 10.82 49.98
C GLY A 34 -23.44 11.31 49.37
N CYS A 35 -23.41 11.79 48.14
CA CYS A 35 -24.63 12.15 47.42
C CYS A 35 -25.52 10.92 47.22
N GLU A 36 -26.78 10.99 47.67
CA GLU A 36 -27.74 9.89 47.51
C GLU A 36 -28.81 10.19 46.45
N SER A 37 -29.17 11.47 46.26
CA SER A 37 -30.18 11.89 45.29
C SER A 37 -29.70 13.06 44.45
N VAL A 38 -29.80 12.97 43.13
CA VAL A 38 -29.44 14.04 42.20
C VAL A 38 -30.69 14.68 41.58
N ILE A 39 -30.79 16.00 41.65
CA ILE A 39 -31.93 16.79 41.15
C ILE A 39 -31.47 18.03 40.36
N GLY A 40 -32.43 18.73 39.72
CA GLY A 40 -32.24 20.06 39.12
C GLY A 40 -31.60 20.05 37.72
N GLY A 41 -30.72 19.10 37.42
CA GLY A 41 -30.13 18.92 36.10
C GLY A 41 -29.55 17.52 35.91
N PRO A 42 -29.23 17.12 34.66
CA PRO A 42 -28.70 15.79 34.38
C PRO A 42 -27.34 15.58 35.04
N LEU A 43 -27.07 14.34 35.43
CA LEU A 43 -25.73 13.94 35.85
C LEU A 43 -24.89 13.63 34.61
N ILE A 44 -23.76 14.31 34.45
CA ILE A 44 -22.88 14.20 33.29
C ILE A 44 -21.58 13.49 33.72
N ILE A 45 -21.28 12.37 33.07
CA ILE A 45 -20.04 11.61 33.22
C ILE A 45 -19.27 11.79 31.92
N GLU A 46 -18.25 12.64 31.93
CA GLU A 46 -17.52 12.99 30.72
C GLU A 46 -16.01 13.02 30.90
N ASP A 47 -15.31 12.75 29.80
CA ASP A 47 -13.87 12.94 29.64
C ASP A 47 -13.02 12.14 30.65
N PHE A 48 -13.48 10.94 31.03
CA PHE A 48 -12.70 10.00 31.85
C PHE A 48 -11.88 9.03 31.00
N ASP A 49 -10.55 9.11 31.19
CA ASP A 49 -9.58 8.24 30.51
C ASP A 49 -9.27 6.93 31.25
N TYR A 50 -10.03 6.62 32.31
CA TYR A 50 -9.79 5.49 33.19
C TYR A 50 -11.10 4.82 33.65
N GLU A 51 -10.99 3.58 34.12
CA GLU A 51 -12.13 2.82 34.64
C GLU A 51 -12.66 3.42 35.96
N LEU A 52 -13.96 3.72 36.00
CA LEU A 52 -14.63 4.27 37.17
C LEU A 52 -14.92 3.17 38.20
N THR A 53 -14.02 3.03 39.17
CA THR A 53 -14.12 2.02 40.24
C THR A 53 -14.28 2.66 41.63
N MET A 54 -14.58 1.84 42.65
CA MET A 54 -14.63 2.26 44.06
C MET A 54 -13.30 2.78 44.61
N ASN A 55 -12.19 2.58 43.89
CA ASN A 55 -10.88 3.06 44.32
C ASN A 55 -10.66 4.53 43.95
N ASN A 56 -11.43 5.03 42.97
CA ASN A 56 -11.27 6.37 42.44
C ASN A 56 -12.33 7.29 43.07
N ASP A 57 -11.98 8.56 43.30
CA ASP A 57 -12.86 9.51 44.00
C ASP A 57 -14.22 9.65 43.33
N VAL A 58 -14.24 9.76 42.01
CA VAL A 58 -15.45 9.86 41.21
C VAL A 58 -16.28 8.59 41.32
N GLY A 59 -15.66 7.41 41.18
CA GLY A 59 -16.39 6.15 41.31
C GLY A 59 -17.00 5.95 42.70
N ARG A 60 -16.32 6.40 43.77
CA ARG A 60 -16.90 6.44 45.13
C ARG A 60 -18.10 7.36 45.22
N LYS A 61 -18.02 8.58 44.68
CA LYS A 61 -19.14 9.54 44.62
C LYS A 61 -20.34 8.95 43.86
N LEU A 62 -20.10 8.37 42.69
CA LEU A 62 -21.15 7.76 41.87
C LEU A 62 -21.80 6.55 42.55
N SER A 63 -21.03 5.81 43.34
CA SER A 63 -21.53 4.61 44.01
C SER A 63 -22.52 4.88 45.13
N SER A 64 -22.49 6.06 45.77
CA SER A 64 -23.45 6.41 46.83
C SER A 64 -24.83 6.80 46.29
N ILE A 65 -24.92 7.15 45.01
CA ILE A 65 -26.14 7.64 44.38
C ILE A 65 -27.17 6.51 44.31
N ARG A 66 -28.37 6.80 44.82
CA ARG A 66 -29.53 5.90 44.81
C ARG A 66 -30.62 6.37 43.86
N LYS A 67 -30.75 7.68 43.66
CA LYS A 67 -31.80 8.27 42.81
C LYS A 67 -31.23 9.40 41.95
N ILE A 68 -31.64 9.44 40.69
CA ILE A 68 -31.36 10.52 39.75
C ILE A 68 -32.69 10.91 39.12
N ASN A 69 -33.08 12.19 39.23
CA ASN A 69 -34.40 12.66 38.80
C ASN A 69 -34.37 13.51 37.52
N SER A 70 -33.20 13.70 36.92
CA SER A 70 -33.00 14.60 35.78
C SER A 70 -32.20 13.96 34.65
N GLY A 71 -32.19 12.62 34.59
CA GLY A 71 -31.45 11.87 33.56
C GLY A 71 -29.94 11.73 33.80
N LEU A 72 -29.31 10.87 33.01
CA LEU A 72 -27.90 10.52 33.07
C LEU A 72 -27.27 10.61 31.66
N ILE A 73 -26.20 11.37 31.53
CA ILE A 73 -25.44 11.52 30.28
C ILE A 73 -24.04 10.95 30.50
N ILE A 74 -23.65 9.98 29.68
CA ILE A 74 -22.30 9.41 29.69
C ILE A 74 -21.68 9.72 28.34
N ARG A 75 -20.66 10.57 28.29
CA ARG A 75 -20.09 11.02 27.02
C ARG A 75 -18.59 11.10 26.97
N ARG A 76 -18.00 10.83 25.79
CA ARG A 76 -16.55 10.98 25.52
C ARG A 76 -15.65 10.29 26.55
N ASN A 77 -16.04 9.11 27.03
CA ASN A 77 -15.20 8.34 27.94
C ASN A 77 -14.46 7.22 27.22
N SER A 78 -13.31 6.81 27.77
CA SER A 78 -12.46 5.77 27.18
C SER A 78 -12.58 4.39 27.85
N PHE A 79 -13.33 4.30 28.96
CA PHE A 79 -13.53 3.04 29.69
C PHE A 79 -14.32 2.00 28.89
N TYR A 80 -14.06 0.72 29.16
CA TYR A 80 -14.73 -0.40 28.52
C TYR A 80 -16.02 -0.80 29.23
N GLN A 81 -16.11 -0.56 30.54
CA GLN A 81 -17.26 -0.95 31.35
C GLN A 81 -17.74 0.15 32.29
N PHE A 82 -19.02 0.48 32.20
CA PHE A 82 -19.66 1.33 33.20
C PHE A 82 -20.39 0.51 34.27
N SER A 83 -19.88 0.54 35.51
CA SER A 83 -20.51 -0.15 36.65
C SER A 83 -20.37 0.58 38.00
N ALA A 84 -19.99 1.86 37.97
CA ALA A 84 -19.73 2.66 39.16
C ALA A 84 -20.99 2.89 40.03
N MET A 85 -22.16 3.03 39.40
CA MET A 85 -23.44 3.32 40.06
C MET A 85 -24.14 2.06 40.59
N ARG A 86 -23.50 1.36 41.53
CA ARG A 86 -24.02 0.09 42.06
C ARG A 86 -25.30 0.24 42.87
N ASN A 87 -25.48 1.35 43.57
CA ASN A 87 -26.63 1.57 44.46
C ASN A 87 -27.80 2.32 43.80
N LEU A 88 -27.69 2.65 42.51
CA LEU A 88 -28.75 3.35 41.79
C LEU A 88 -30.00 2.46 41.72
N ARG A 89 -31.12 2.97 42.21
CA ARG A 89 -32.42 2.29 42.25
C ARG A 89 -33.44 2.92 41.32
N SER A 90 -33.39 4.23 41.15
CA SER A 90 -34.33 5.02 40.36
C SER A 90 -33.58 5.97 39.45
N LEU A 91 -33.87 5.91 38.16
CA LEU A 91 -33.36 6.84 37.16
C LEU A 91 -34.56 7.41 36.41
N THR A 92 -34.89 8.66 36.67
CA THR A 92 -36.06 9.31 36.07
C THR A 92 -35.68 10.66 35.49
N ILE A 93 -36.52 11.16 34.60
CA ILE A 93 -36.47 12.50 34.04
C ILE A 93 -37.92 12.96 33.79
N ASP A 94 -38.19 14.27 33.82
CA ASP A 94 -39.49 14.78 33.36
C ASP A 94 -39.66 14.40 31.88
N PRO A 95 -40.81 13.85 31.45
CA PRO A 95 -41.04 13.52 30.04
C PRO A 95 -40.76 14.67 29.06
N LYS A 96 -40.80 15.94 29.50
CA LYS A 96 -40.46 17.10 28.64
C LYS A 96 -38.97 17.30 28.41
N ASP A 97 -38.12 16.73 29.25
CA ASP A 97 -36.67 17.00 29.27
C ASP A 97 -35.86 15.96 28.46
N GLY A 98 -36.54 14.99 27.84
CA GLY A 98 -35.95 14.07 26.86
C GLY A 98 -35.58 12.67 27.41
N PRO A 99 -34.61 11.98 26.78
CA PRO A 99 -34.26 10.61 27.12
C PRO A 99 -33.66 10.52 28.53
N VAL A 100 -33.87 9.36 29.16
CA VAL A 100 -33.45 9.12 30.56
C VAL A 100 -31.95 8.85 30.66
N LEU A 101 -31.41 8.14 29.67
CA LEU A 101 -30.01 7.77 29.58
C LEU A 101 -29.49 8.07 28.18
N THR A 102 -28.50 8.94 28.09
CA THR A 102 -27.84 9.32 26.84
C THR A 102 -26.39 8.83 26.88
N LEU A 103 -25.99 8.02 25.89
CA LEU A 103 -24.60 7.61 25.70
C LEU A 103 -24.05 8.26 24.42
N GLU A 104 -23.05 9.12 24.54
CA GLU A 104 -22.48 9.86 23.42
C GLU A 104 -20.97 9.59 23.26
N GLN A 105 -20.52 9.17 22.09
CA GLN A 105 -19.10 9.13 21.74
C GLN A 105 -18.23 8.28 22.70
N ASN A 106 -18.78 7.27 23.37
CA ASN A 106 -17.97 6.32 24.15
C ASN A 106 -17.50 5.18 23.23
N HIS A 107 -16.43 5.43 22.48
CA HIS A 107 -15.95 4.53 21.42
C HIS A 107 -15.52 3.15 21.93
N ASN A 108 -15.12 3.03 23.20
CA ASN A 108 -14.64 1.79 23.79
C ASN A 108 -15.68 1.08 24.65
N LEU A 109 -16.85 1.70 24.89
CA LEU A 109 -17.82 1.18 25.84
C LEU A 109 -18.41 -0.14 25.34
N MET A 110 -18.26 -1.20 26.13
CA MET A 110 -18.73 -2.55 25.82
C MET A 110 -19.83 -3.04 26.73
N SER A 111 -19.91 -2.51 27.95
CA SER A 111 -20.83 -2.99 28.97
C SER A 111 -21.32 -1.84 29.85
N VAL A 112 -22.63 -1.81 30.08
CA VAL A 112 -23.29 -0.86 30.98
C VAL A 112 -24.11 -1.67 31.98
N LYS A 113 -23.78 -1.57 33.27
CA LYS A 113 -24.41 -2.38 34.32
C LYS A 113 -24.83 -1.55 35.52
N PHE A 114 -26.14 -1.54 35.77
CA PHE A 114 -26.74 -1.02 37.00
C PHE A 114 -27.32 -2.17 37.82
N GLN A 115 -26.63 -2.52 38.92
CA GLN A 115 -26.94 -3.74 39.66
C GLN A 115 -28.28 -3.69 40.40
N ASN A 116 -28.66 -2.52 40.91
CA ASN A 116 -29.83 -2.35 41.77
C ASN A 116 -30.93 -1.49 41.14
N LEU A 117 -30.84 -1.21 39.84
CA LEU A 117 -31.80 -0.36 39.15
C LEU A 117 -33.14 -1.09 39.04
N ARG A 118 -34.20 -0.43 39.50
CA ARG A 118 -35.56 -0.99 39.54
C ARG A 118 -36.56 -0.16 38.75
N VAL A 119 -36.33 1.14 38.67
CA VAL A 119 -37.27 2.09 38.04
C VAL A 119 -36.52 2.97 37.06
N ILE A 120 -36.99 2.98 35.81
CA ILE A 120 -36.64 3.90 34.75
C ILE A 120 -37.91 4.61 34.28
N ASN A 121 -37.92 5.94 34.22
CA ASN A 121 -39.06 6.70 33.72
C ASN A 121 -38.64 8.00 33.03
N GLY A 122 -39.18 8.25 31.84
CA GLY A 122 -38.95 9.46 31.04
C GLY A 122 -39.75 9.43 29.75
N SER A 123 -39.49 10.35 28.82
CA SER A 123 -40.09 10.29 27.49
C SER A 123 -39.47 9.18 26.63
N MET A 124 -40.23 8.75 25.62
CA MET A 124 -39.68 7.91 24.55
C MET A 124 -38.95 8.81 23.54
N PRO A 125 -37.77 8.41 23.05
CA PRO A 125 -37.01 7.21 23.41
C PRO A 125 -36.41 7.30 24.83
N LEU A 126 -36.41 6.18 25.59
CA LEU A 126 -35.85 6.15 26.95
C LEU A 126 -34.32 6.20 26.95
N PHE A 127 -33.71 5.59 25.93
CA PHE A 127 -32.27 5.52 25.76
C PHE A 127 -31.89 6.22 24.45
N ASP A 128 -30.89 7.08 24.50
CA ASP A 128 -30.37 7.75 23.32
C ASP A 128 -28.90 7.40 23.13
N PHE A 129 -28.53 6.97 21.93
CA PHE A 129 -27.19 6.53 21.57
C PHE A 129 -26.63 7.36 20.43
N TRP A 130 -25.58 8.11 20.70
CA TRP A 130 -24.96 9.04 19.76
C TRP A 130 -23.52 8.62 19.47
N GLN A 131 -23.26 8.06 18.29
CA GLN A 131 -21.92 7.57 17.89
C GLN A 131 -21.26 6.65 18.94
N ASP A 132 -22.06 5.86 19.66
CA ASP A 132 -21.61 5.01 20.76
C ASP A 132 -21.32 3.57 20.30
N ASN A 133 -20.39 2.89 20.98
CA ASN A 133 -20.06 1.49 20.67
C ASN A 133 -20.99 0.49 21.37
N PHE A 134 -21.67 0.88 22.45
CA PHE A 134 -22.52 -0.03 23.22
C PHE A 134 -23.63 -0.70 22.38
N PRO A 135 -24.37 0.00 21.49
CA PRO A 135 -25.36 -0.63 20.60
C PRO A 135 -24.75 -1.67 19.65
N VAL A 136 -23.52 -1.43 19.18
CA VAL A 136 -22.78 -2.40 18.35
C VAL A 136 -22.44 -3.65 19.16
N GLN A 137 -22.11 -3.48 20.45
CA GLN A 137 -21.79 -4.58 21.36
C GLN A 137 -23.03 -5.35 21.78
N MET A 138 -24.18 -4.69 21.96
CA MET A 138 -25.47 -5.36 22.16
C MET A 138 -25.79 -6.33 21.01
N ARG A 139 -25.45 -5.98 19.77
CA ARG A 139 -25.65 -6.87 18.61
C ARG A 139 -24.67 -8.05 18.57
N LYS A 140 -23.44 -7.87 19.07
CA LYS A 140 -22.35 -8.85 18.98
C LYS A 140 -22.26 -9.79 20.19
N SER A 141 -22.65 -9.31 21.38
CA SER A 141 -22.46 -9.99 22.65
C SER A 141 -23.79 -10.19 23.36
N SER A 142 -24.11 -11.46 23.69
CA SER A 142 -25.30 -11.81 24.46
C SER A 142 -25.30 -11.15 25.85
N ALA A 143 -24.12 -10.99 26.46
CA ALA A 143 -24.00 -10.36 27.77
C ALA A 143 -24.40 -8.88 27.74
N ALA A 144 -23.96 -8.13 26.71
CA ALA A 144 -24.34 -6.73 26.55
C ALA A 144 -25.83 -6.58 26.21
N PHE A 145 -26.37 -7.49 25.39
CA PHE A 145 -27.81 -7.53 25.11
C PHE A 145 -28.65 -7.79 26.36
N HIS A 146 -28.27 -8.76 27.20
CA HIS A 146 -28.95 -9.01 28.48
C HIS A 146 -28.88 -7.83 29.44
N GLN A 147 -27.77 -7.08 29.43
CA GLN A 147 -27.66 -5.85 30.22
C GLN A 147 -28.64 -4.78 29.75
N PHE A 148 -28.79 -4.61 28.43
CA PHE A 148 -29.80 -3.72 27.88
C PHE A 148 -31.22 -4.17 28.20
N LEU A 149 -31.52 -5.46 28.08
CA LEU A 149 -32.83 -6.00 28.48
C LEU A 149 -33.14 -5.70 29.95
N HIS A 150 -32.16 -5.81 30.85
CA HIS A 150 -32.34 -5.46 32.26
C HIS A 150 -32.71 -3.97 32.45
N LEU A 151 -32.16 -3.08 31.62
CA LEU A 151 -32.53 -1.66 31.61
C LEU A 151 -33.99 -1.48 31.13
N VAL A 152 -34.36 -2.14 30.04
CA VAL A 152 -35.72 -2.07 29.49
C VAL A 152 -36.75 -2.62 30.48
N THR A 153 -36.46 -3.73 31.17
CA THR A 153 -37.36 -4.30 32.19
C THR A 153 -37.54 -3.41 33.42
N ALA A 154 -36.59 -2.51 33.68
CA ALA A 154 -36.72 -1.53 34.75
C ALA A 154 -37.61 -0.34 34.35
N SER A 155 -37.91 -0.17 33.06
CA SER A 155 -38.95 0.76 32.62
C SER A 155 -40.31 0.12 32.87
N GLY A 156 -41.14 0.77 33.69
CA GLY A 156 -42.41 0.20 34.14
C GLY A 156 -43.31 -0.17 32.96
N SER A 157 -43.60 -1.46 32.84
CA SER A 157 -44.44 -2.07 31.79
C SER A 157 -45.95 -1.90 32.01
N ASP A 158 -46.38 -1.29 33.11
CA ASP A 158 -47.79 -1.33 33.53
C ASP A 158 -48.67 -0.24 32.87
N GLU A 159 -48.07 0.79 32.26
CA GLU A 159 -48.80 1.86 31.54
C GLU A 159 -48.39 2.04 30.07
N ARG A 160 -47.40 1.29 29.59
CA ARG A 160 -46.84 1.47 28.25
C ARG A 160 -47.02 0.21 27.44
N ASP A 161 -47.69 0.32 26.29
CA ASP A 161 -47.90 -0.79 25.38
C ASP A 161 -46.54 -1.44 25.04
N THR A 162 -46.35 -2.67 25.55
CA THR A 162 -45.14 -3.49 25.40
C THR A 162 -44.77 -3.82 23.94
N CYS A 163 -45.50 -3.30 22.96
CA CYS A 163 -45.29 -3.48 21.53
C CYS A 163 -44.77 -2.22 20.80
N ASP A 164 -44.62 -1.07 21.47
CA ASP A 164 -43.98 0.09 20.84
C ASP A 164 -42.47 -0.12 20.74
N GLY A 165 -41.94 0.00 19.52
CA GLY A 165 -40.55 -0.31 19.16
C GLY A 165 -39.53 0.75 19.57
N ASP A 166 -39.95 1.86 20.17
CA ASP A 166 -39.17 3.11 20.26
C ASP A 166 -38.50 3.29 21.62
N TYR A 167 -38.04 2.20 22.25
CA TYR A 167 -37.34 2.27 23.55
C TYR A 167 -36.00 2.99 23.46
N PHE A 168 -35.36 2.99 22.29
CA PHE A 168 -34.10 3.66 22.07
C PHE A 168 -34.03 4.31 20.69
N ASP A 169 -33.30 5.42 20.61
CA ASP A 169 -32.87 6.00 19.34
C ASP A 169 -31.36 5.79 19.16
N LEU A 170 -30.96 5.56 17.91
CA LEU A 170 -29.58 5.31 17.53
C LEU A 170 -29.17 6.29 16.44
N HIS A 171 -28.47 7.33 16.86
CA HIS A 171 -27.79 8.25 15.98
C HIS A 171 -26.39 7.70 15.65
N VAL A 172 -26.35 6.79 14.69
CA VAL A 172 -25.13 6.58 13.95
C VAL A 172 -25.02 7.75 12.98
N MET A 173 -24.07 8.65 13.18
CA MET A 173 -23.63 9.42 12.03
C MET A 173 -23.09 8.39 11.04
N ASP A 174 -23.76 8.27 9.90
CA ASP A 174 -23.16 7.60 8.75
C ASP A 174 -21.73 8.08 8.69
N LEU A 175 -20.82 7.12 8.79
CA LEU A 175 -19.41 7.36 8.68
C LEU A 175 -19.11 7.66 7.20
N ASP A 176 -19.76 8.69 6.65
CA ASP A 176 -19.20 9.60 5.64
C ASP A 176 -18.08 10.45 6.28
N TYR A 177 -17.38 9.91 7.27
CA TYR A 177 -15.97 10.18 7.41
C TYR A 177 -15.33 9.65 6.13
N PRO A 178 -14.65 10.48 5.33
CA PRO A 178 -14.25 10.09 4.00
C PRO A 178 -13.01 9.20 4.10
N ILE A 179 -13.19 7.98 4.58
CA ILE A 179 -12.20 6.90 4.48
C ILE A 179 -11.91 6.68 2.98
N GLY A 180 -12.90 6.91 2.11
CA GLY A 180 -12.69 7.05 0.67
C GLY A 180 -11.65 8.10 0.34
N ASN A 181 -11.80 9.35 0.80
CA ASN A 181 -10.86 10.42 0.44
C ASN A 181 -9.48 10.24 1.08
N HIS A 182 -9.39 9.81 2.35
CA HIS A 182 -8.07 9.61 2.97
C HIS A 182 -7.28 8.49 2.30
N ILE A 183 -7.92 7.37 1.94
CA ILE A 183 -7.26 6.32 1.15
C ILE A 183 -6.88 6.85 -0.23
N HIS A 184 -7.75 7.65 -0.88
CA HIS A 184 -7.40 8.29 -2.14
C HIS A 184 -6.22 9.26 -2.03
N TYR A 185 -6.10 10.03 -0.94
CA TYR A 185 -4.96 10.92 -0.68
C TYR A 185 -3.68 10.16 -0.35
N VAL A 186 -3.77 9.07 0.42
CA VAL A 186 -2.61 8.21 0.72
C VAL A 186 -2.14 7.48 -0.54
N VAL A 187 -3.07 6.94 -1.34
CA VAL A 187 -2.75 6.25 -2.60
C VAL A 187 -2.24 7.24 -3.66
N SER A 188 -2.85 8.42 -3.80
CA SER A 188 -2.37 9.44 -4.74
C SER A 188 -1.03 10.03 -4.30
N GLY A 189 -0.81 10.22 -3.00
CA GLY A 189 0.48 10.62 -2.44
C GLY A 189 1.57 9.58 -2.70
N ALA A 190 1.28 8.29 -2.48
CA ALA A 190 2.21 7.21 -2.78
C ALA A 190 2.52 7.08 -4.28
N LEU A 191 1.50 7.20 -5.15
CA LEU A 191 1.69 7.19 -6.60
C LEU A 191 2.47 8.42 -7.10
N GLY A 192 2.25 9.59 -6.50
CA GLY A 192 2.99 10.82 -6.80
C GLY A 192 4.46 10.74 -6.37
N LEU A 193 4.75 10.16 -5.22
CA LEU A 193 6.13 9.88 -4.79
C LEU A 193 6.81 8.88 -5.73
N LEU A 194 6.11 7.82 -6.10
CA LEU A 194 6.64 6.79 -6.98
C LEU A 194 6.92 7.33 -8.40
N SER A 195 6.07 8.20 -8.94
CA SER A 195 6.35 8.86 -10.22
C SER A 195 7.54 9.81 -10.14
N LEU A 196 7.71 10.53 -9.02
CA LEU A 196 8.84 11.42 -8.80
C LEU A 196 10.17 10.64 -8.76
N VAL A 197 10.19 9.48 -8.08
CA VAL A 197 11.34 8.57 -8.07
C VAL A 197 11.66 8.08 -9.48
N ILE A 198 10.66 7.66 -10.26
CA ILE A 198 10.88 7.23 -11.66
C ILE A 198 11.44 8.36 -12.51
N ILE A 199 10.95 9.60 -12.35
CA ILE A 199 11.46 10.76 -13.10
C ILE A 199 12.92 11.05 -12.72
N ILE A 200 13.26 11.04 -11.43
CA ILE A 200 14.64 11.23 -10.97
C ILE A 200 15.55 10.14 -11.52
N ASP A 201 15.13 8.88 -11.46
CA ASP A 201 15.89 7.75 -11.97
C ASP A 201 16.08 7.83 -13.50
N SER A 202 15.04 8.26 -14.22
CA SER A 202 15.10 8.49 -15.68
C SER A 202 16.06 9.61 -16.04
N LEU A 203 16.05 10.72 -15.28
CA LEU A 203 16.97 11.84 -15.48
C LEU A 203 18.42 11.46 -15.13
N TYR A 204 18.60 10.71 -14.05
CA TYR A 204 19.90 10.18 -13.66
C TYR A 204 20.45 9.23 -14.72
N PHE A 205 19.63 8.30 -15.21
CA PHE A 205 20.00 7.37 -16.27
C PHE A 205 20.33 8.11 -17.57
N ALA A 206 19.54 9.11 -17.98
CA ALA A 206 19.82 9.91 -19.17
C ALA A 206 21.13 10.71 -19.03
N HIS A 207 21.42 11.27 -17.85
CA HIS A 207 22.68 11.94 -17.57
C HIS A 207 23.85 10.95 -17.64
N PHE A 208 23.69 9.78 -17.02
CA PHE A 208 24.68 8.71 -17.06
C PHE A 208 24.97 8.24 -18.48
N GLN A 209 23.94 8.02 -19.31
CA GLN A 209 24.11 7.67 -20.72
C GLN A 209 24.91 8.73 -21.48
N ARG A 210 24.56 10.02 -21.35
CA ARG A 210 25.32 11.10 -22.01
C ARG A 210 26.76 11.23 -21.53
N GLN A 211 27.02 10.90 -20.27
CA GLN A 211 28.38 10.90 -19.74
C GLN A 211 29.18 9.71 -20.26
N TRP A 212 28.53 8.55 -20.42
CA TRP A 212 29.13 7.37 -21.03
C TRP A 212 29.39 7.55 -22.52
N GLU A 213 28.44 8.10 -23.28
CA GLU A 213 28.62 8.43 -24.70
C GLU A 213 29.83 9.34 -24.88
N ARG A 214 29.95 10.42 -24.09
CA ARG A 214 31.13 11.29 -24.14
C ARG A 214 32.45 10.58 -23.86
N ARG A 215 32.48 9.66 -22.90
CA ARG A 215 33.69 8.86 -22.64
C ARG A 215 34.00 7.88 -23.76
N LEU A 216 32.96 7.31 -24.38
CA LEU A 216 33.14 6.42 -25.52
C LEU A 216 33.71 7.19 -26.71
N ASP A 217 33.14 8.37 -26.99
CA ASP A 217 33.61 9.26 -28.05
C ASP A 217 35.05 9.72 -27.78
N GLU A 218 35.42 10.06 -26.54
CA GLU A 218 36.79 10.40 -26.16
C GLU A 218 37.75 9.23 -26.45
N LEU A 219 37.40 8.00 -26.06
CA LEU A 219 38.22 6.82 -26.32
C LEU A 219 38.34 6.50 -27.81
N GLU A 220 37.25 6.61 -28.59
CA GLU A 220 37.29 6.40 -30.03
C GLU A 220 38.13 7.48 -30.73
N MET A 221 38.10 8.72 -30.23
CA MET A 221 38.93 9.81 -30.75
C MET A 221 40.41 9.63 -30.37
N GLU A 222 40.72 9.05 -29.22
CA GLU A 222 42.09 8.66 -28.85
C GLU A 222 42.60 7.54 -29.77
N GLU A 223 41.82 6.46 -29.95
CA GLU A 223 42.18 5.35 -30.85
C GLU A 223 42.42 5.83 -32.29
N ARG A 224 41.51 6.65 -32.84
CA ARG A 224 41.71 7.22 -34.18
C ARG A 224 42.91 8.16 -34.25
N ARG A 225 43.25 8.87 -33.17
CA ARG A 225 44.43 9.73 -33.13
C ARG A 225 45.70 8.88 -33.19
N ASP A 226 45.75 7.81 -32.42
CA ASP A 226 46.87 6.88 -32.39
C ASP A 226 47.06 6.23 -33.77
N GLU A 227 45.99 5.76 -34.40
CA GLU A 227 46.02 5.25 -35.78
C GLU A 227 46.55 6.30 -36.78
N PHE A 228 46.12 7.56 -36.64
CA PHE A 228 46.56 8.63 -37.52
C PHE A 228 48.04 8.98 -37.31
N GLU A 229 48.53 8.91 -36.07
CA GLU A 229 49.94 9.12 -35.74
C GLU A 229 50.82 7.97 -36.25
N GLU A 230 50.35 6.73 -36.19
CA GLU A 230 51.02 5.59 -36.82
C GLU A 230 51.11 5.76 -38.35
N LEU A 231 50.02 6.17 -39.00
CA LEU A 231 50.00 6.43 -40.45
C LEU A 231 50.94 7.57 -40.85
N LEU A 232 51.02 8.64 -40.06
CA LEU A 232 51.97 9.73 -40.29
C LEU A 232 53.42 9.23 -40.16
N ASN A 233 53.72 8.47 -39.10
CA ASN A 233 55.05 7.89 -38.92
C ASN A 233 55.42 6.91 -40.05
N GLU A 234 54.45 6.16 -40.58
CA GLU A 234 54.66 5.27 -41.72
C GLU A 234 54.88 6.05 -43.03
N ALA A 235 54.15 7.13 -43.25
CA ALA A 235 54.36 8.03 -44.38
C ALA A 235 55.75 8.70 -44.32
N ASP A 236 56.16 9.21 -43.15
CA ASP A 236 57.49 9.80 -42.96
C ASP A 236 58.60 8.77 -43.22
N ARG A 237 58.40 7.52 -42.78
CA ARG A 237 59.32 6.41 -43.08
C ARG A 237 59.37 6.08 -44.57
N LEU A 238 58.24 6.13 -45.27
CA LEU A 238 58.20 5.90 -46.71
C LEU A 238 58.90 7.03 -47.48
N GLU A 239 58.70 8.28 -47.07
CA GLU A 239 59.40 9.43 -47.65
C GLU A 239 60.92 9.30 -47.45
N GLN A 240 61.37 8.96 -46.23
CA GLN A 240 62.79 8.65 -45.97
C GLN A 240 63.30 7.50 -46.82
N TRP A 241 62.53 6.42 -46.96
CA TRP A 241 62.91 5.30 -47.80
C TRP A 241 63.00 5.69 -49.29
N GLU A 242 62.11 6.55 -49.78
CA GLU A 242 62.16 7.07 -51.16
C GLU A 242 63.38 7.96 -51.38
N GLU A 243 63.71 8.84 -50.42
CA GLU A 243 64.94 9.65 -50.46
C GLU A 243 66.19 8.76 -50.48
N ASP A 244 66.26 7.76 -49.58
CA ASP A 244 67.35 6.79 -49.53
C ASP A 244 67.43 5.97 -50.83
N ARG A 245 66.29 5.54 -51.38
CA ARG A 245 66.23 4.80 -52.64
C ARG A 245 66.74 5.66 -53.80
N GLN A 246 66.35 6.93 -53.86
CA GLN A 246 66.83 7.87 -54.87
C GLN A 246 68.34 8.13 -54.73
N ALA A 247 68.85 8.22 -53.49
CA ALA A 247 70.27 8.35 -53.23
C ALA A 247 71.06 7.11 -53.69
N VAL A 248 70.58 5.92 -53.36
CA VAL A 248 71.17 4.65 -53.83
C VAL A 248 71.09 4.53 -55.35
N GLU A 249 69.96 4.86 -55.97
CA GLU A 249 69.81 4.82 -57.43
C GLU A 249 70.74 5.83 -58.12
N ALA A 250 70.96 7.01 -57.52
CA ALA A 250 71.92 7.98 -58.02
C ALA A 250 73.37 7.48 -57.88
N GLU A 251 73.74 6.87 -56.74
CA GLU A 251 75.04 6.23 -56.55
C GLU A 251 75.25 5.04 -57.49
N GLU A 252 74.23 4.21 -57.70
CA GLU A 252 74.27 3.10 -58.66
C GLU A 252 74.37 3.61 -60.09
N LYS A 253 73.68 4.69 -60.47
CA LYS A 253 73.87 5.34 -61.77
C LYS A 253 75.29 5.85 -61.95
N ILE A 254 75.89 6.43 -60.91
CA ILE A 254 77.30 6.84 -60.93
C ILE A 254 78.24 5.62 -61.01
N ARG A 255 77.94 4.53 -60.30
CA ARG A 255 78.73 3.30 -60.27
C ARG A 255 78.64 2.52 -61.59
N THR A 256 77.45 2.41 -62.15
CA THR A 256 77.19 1.80 -63.46
C THR A 256 77.73 2.66 -64.58
N ALA A 257 77.65 4.00 -64.51
CA ALA A 257 78.36 4.88 -65.45
C ALA A 257 79.88 4.68 -65.38
N ARG A 258 80.47 4.56 -64.18
CA ARG A 258 81.89 4.21 -64.00
C ARG A 258 82.24 2.81 -64.50
N GLN A 259 81.33 1.83 -64.37
CA GLN A 259 81.53 0.49 -64.93
C GLN A 259 81.40 0.49 -66.47
N PHE A 260 80.46 1.26 -67.03
CA PHE A 260 80.28 1.41 -68.47
C PHE A 260 81.40 2.21 -69.13
N GLU A 261 81.99 3.20 -68.45
CA GLU A 261 83.25 3.84 -68.88
C GLU A 261 84.44 2.87 -68.89
N GLY A 262 84.33 1.72 -68.21
CA GLY A 262 85.33 0.65 -68.21
C GLY A 262 85.05 -0.53 -69.15
N THR A 263 83.86 -0.64 -69.74
CA THR A 263 83.45 -1.83 -70.53
C THR A 263 83.18 -1.56 -72.01
N THR A 264 83.56 -0.39 -72.54
CA THR A 264 83.56 -0.19 -74.01
C THR A 264 84.68 -0.92 -74.76
N ASP A 265 85.61 -1.57 -74.06
CA ASP A 265 86.67 -2.41 -74.66
C ASP A 265 86.98 -3.68 -73.83
N ASP A 266 85.96 -4.44 -73.37
CA ASP A 266 86.19 -5.80 -72.84
C ASP A 266 85.70 -6.88 -73.83
N PRO A 267 86.60 -7.66 -74.48
CA PRO A 267 86.24 -8.66 -75.50
C PRO A 267 85.56 -9.93 -74.95
N ASN A 268 85.31 -10.03 -73.63
CA ASN A 268 84.79 -11.24 -72.99
C ASN A 268 83.32 -11.15 -72.57
N TYR A 269 82.45 -10.57 -73.40
CA TYR A 269 81.00 -10.69 -73.22
C TYR A 269 80.57 -12.15 -73.45
N ALA A 270 80.43 -12.91 -72.36
CA ALA A 270 80.22 -14.35 -72.39
C ALA A 270 78.82 -14.71 -72.96
N PRO A 271 78.73 -15.70 -73.87
CA PRO A 271 77.46 -16.14 -74.43
C PRO A 271 76.64 -16.85 -73.36
N GLY A 272 75.55 -16.21 -72.89
CA GLY A 272 74.63 -16.77 -71.89
C GLY A 272 73.89 -15.74 -71.02
N GLU A 273 74.35 -14.49 -70.98
CA GLU A 273 73.70 -13.44 -70.17
C GLU A 273 72.30 -13.02 -70.66
N ARG A 274 72.05 -13.10 -71.98
CA ARG A 274 70.70 -12.85 -72.53
C ARG A 274 69.68 -13.86 -72.04
N GLU A 275 70.05 -15.13 -71.93
CA GLU A 275 69.15 -16.19 -71.46
C GLU A 275 68.78 -15.99 -69.99
N ARG A 276 69.73 -15.57 -69.13
CA ARG A 276 69.45 -15.23 -67.73
C ARG A 276 68.49 -14.05 -67.58
N LEU A 277 68.61 -13.03 -68.44
CA LEU A 277 67.71 -11.88 -68.44
C LEU A 277 66.29 -12.24 -68.89
N GLU A 278 66.16 -13.13 -69.87
CA GLU A 278 64.85 -13.65 -70.30
C GLU A 278 64.20 -14.56 -69.26
N GLU A 279 64.99 -15.39 -68.56
CA GLU A 279 64.53 -16.24 -67.46
C GLU A 279 64.03 -15.39 -66.28
N PHE A 280 64.79 -14.37 -65.88
CA PHE A 280 64.40 -13.43 -64.84
C PHE A 280 63.10 -12.67 -65.20
N GLN A 281 62.91 -12.30 -66.46
CA GLN A 281 61.65 -11.67 -66.92
C GLN A 281 60.46 -12.63 -66.90
N LYS A 282 60.68 -13.92 -67.14
CA LYS A 282 59.62 -14.95 -67.04
C LYS A 282 59.22 -15.19 -65.60
N ASP A 283 60.19 -15.32 -64.69
CA ASP A 283 59.92 -15.50 -63.26
C ASP A 283 59.15 -14.32 -62.68
N ARG A 284 59.52 -13.09 -63.06
CA ARG A 284 58.80 -11.88 -62.64
C ARG A 284 57.35 -11.83 -63.15
N LYS A 285 57.06 -12.36 -64.34
CA LYS A 285 55.68 -12.47 -64.84
C LYS A 285 54.89 -13.55 -64.13
N LYS A 286 55.55 -14.64 -63.73
CA LYS A 286 54.95 -15.74 -62.99
C LYS A 286 54.51 -15.29 -61.58
N TRP A 287 55.38 -14.58 -60.87
CA TRP A 287 55.07 -14.05 -59.53
C TRP A 287 53.86 -13.11 -59.56
N LYS A 288 53.77 -12.22 -60.56
CA LYS A 288 52.61 -11.32 -60.70
C LYS A 288 51.28 -12.05 -60.92
N LEU A 289 51.32 -13.21 -61.58
CA LEU A 289 50.12 -14.03 -61.80
C LEU A 289 49.70 -14.78 -60.54
N GLU A 290 50.66 -15.25 -59.75
CA GLU A 290 50.42 -15.90 -58.46
C GLU A 290 49.77 -14.91 -57.46
N ASP A 291 50.28 -13.68 -57.37
CA ASP A 291 49.71 -12.62 -56.51
C ASP A 291 48.25 -12.25 -56.90
N GLU A 292 47.93 -12.18 -58.21
CA GLU A 292 46.57 -11.90 -58.70
C GLU A 292 45.60 -13.07 -58.48
N GLU A 293 46.11 -14.29 -58.35
CA GLU A 293 45.30 -15.47 -58.04
C GLU A 293 44.97 -15.52 -56.55
N GLU A 294 45.95 -15.29 -55.68
CA GLU A 294 45.77 -15.25 -54.22
C GLU A 294 44.80 -14.13 -53.80
N ALA A 295 44.89 -12.95 -54.42
CA ALA A 295 43.95 -11.85 -54.17
C ALA A 295 42.49 -12.20 -54.53
N ARG A 296 42.29 -13.02 -55.58
CA ARG A 296 40.94 -13.48 -55.99
C ARG A 296 40.39 -14.58 -55.09
N GLU A 297 41.23 -15.35 -54.42
CA GLU A 297 40.78 -16.34 -53.43
C GLU A 297 40.30 -15.64 -52.15
N LEU A 298 41.06 -14.67 -51.65
CA LEU A 298 40.69 -13.87 -50.48
C LEU A 298 39.35 -13.14 -50.68
N GLU A 299 39.12 -12.54 -51.85
CA GLU A 299 37.84 -11.85 -52.15
C GLU A 299 36.64 -12.81 -52.16
N LYS A 300 36.84 -14.10 -52.48
CA LYS A 300 35.77 -15.10 -52.45
C LYS A 300 35.46 -15.53 -51.02
N GLU A 301 36.48 -15.74 -50.19
CA GLU A 301 36.31 -16.11 -48.78
C GLU A 301 35.55 -15.03 -48.01
N GLU A 302 35.90 -13.76 -48.22
CA GLU A 302 35.24 -12.62 -47.57
C GLU A 302 33.75 -12.52 -47.95
N LYS A 303 33.41 -12.76 -49.23
CA LYS A 303 32.02 -12.79 -49.70
C LYS A 303 31.22 -13.94 -49.12
N GLU A 304 31.85 -15.09 -48.84
CA GLU A 304 31.17 -16.24 -48.24
C GLU A 304 30.91 -16.01 -46.75
N GLU A 305 31.87 -15.43 -46.03
CA GLU A 305 31.70 -15.08 -44.61
C GLU A 305 30.60 -14.02 -44.41
N ALA A 306 30.52 -13.02 -45.29
CA ALA A 306 29.46 -12.01 -45.26
C ALA A 306 28.06 -12.62 -45.43
N ARG A 307 27.90 -13.62 -46.31
CA ARG A 307 26.62 -14.33 -46.50
C ARG A 307 26.22 -15.15 -45.27
N GLN A 308 27.18 -15.81 -44.61
CA GLN A 308 26.91 -16.58 -43.40
C GLN A 308 26.42 -15.67 -42.25
N LYS A 309 27.04 -14.50 -42.07
CA LYS A 309 26.62 -13.50 -41.07
C LYS A 309 25.19 -13.00 -41.31
N GLU A 310 24.82 -12.74 -42.57
CA GLU A 310 23.46 -12.28 -42.92
C GLU A 310 22.39 -13.34 -42.60
N ASP A 311 22.68 -14.61 -42.87
CA ASP A 311 21.77 -15.72 -42.59
C ASP A 311 21.60 -16.00 -41.09
N GLU A 312 22.64 -15.85 -40.28
CA GLU A 312 22.53 -15.92 -38.82
C GLU A 312 21.66 -14.81 -38.25
N GLU A 313 21.79 -13.59 -38.76
CA GLU A 313 20.99 -12.45 -38.29
C GLU A 313 19.49 -12.64 -38.61
N LYS A 314 19.18 -13.17 -39.81
CA LYS A 314 17.81 -13.55 -40.20
C LYS A 314 17.23 -14.61 -39.26
N LYS A 315 18.02 -15.63 -38.88
CA LYS A 315 17.58 -16.66 -37.91
C LYS A 315 17.32 -16.07 -36.52
N LYS A 316 18.17 -15.16 -36.03
CA LYS A 316 17.97 -14.46 -34.73
C LYS A 316 16.70 -13.62 -34.71
N LYS A 317 16.36 -12.91 -35.80
CA LYS A 317 15.12 -12.13 -35.94
C LYS A 317 13.87 -13.03 -35.92
N LEU A 318 13.93 -14.19 -36.58
CA LEU A 318 12.85 -15.19 -36.59
C LEU A 318 12.60 -15.83 -35.22
N ALA A 319 13.65 -16.06 -34.41
CA ALA A 319 13.53 -16.60 -33.06
C ALA A 319 12.82 -15.62 -32.10
N LYS A 320 13.24 -14.34 -32.09
CA LYS A 320 12.61 -13.29 -31.25
C LYS A 320 11.11 -13.09 -31.57
N SER A 321 10.73 -13.21 -32.84
CA SER A 321 9.34 -13.14 -33.30
C SER A 321 8.46 -14.29 -32.75
N LYS A 322 9.01 -15.50 -32.63
CA LYS A 322 8.29 -16.67 -32.11
C LYS A 322 8.10 -16.60 -30.60
N GLU A 323 9.09 -16.11 -29.84
CA GLU A 323 8.97 -15.92 -28.39
C GLU A 323 7.91 -14.88 -28.02
N GLY A 324 7.89 -13.72 -28.70
CA GLY A 324 6.87 -12.68 -28.45
C GLY A 324 5.43 -13.12 -28.75
N LYS A 325 5.22 -14.09 -29.66
CA LYS A 325 3.90 -14.70 -29.91
C LYS A 325 3.49 -15.70 -28.82
N LYS A 326 4.46 -16.41 -28.23
CA LYS A 326 4.20 -17.40 -27.17
C LYS A 326 3.77 -16.70 -25.87
N GLU A 327 4.44 -15.60 -25.52
CA GLU A 327 4.14 -14.79 -24.33
C GLU A 327 2.75 -14.11 -24.39
N LYS A 328 2.35 -13.63 -25.57
CA LYS A 328 0.98 -13.10 -25.81
C LYS A 328 -0.11 -14.17 -25.70
N SER A 329 0.22 -15.45 -25.93
CA SER A 329 -0.75 -16.55 -25.83
C SER A 329 -0.99 -16.99 -24.38
N GLU A 330 0.03 -16.89 -23.52
CA GLU A 330 -0.05 -17.26 -22.09
C GLU A 330 -0.83 -16.22 -21.28
N LYS A 331 -0.60 -14.92 -21.51
CA LYS A 331 -1.42 -13.83 -20.92
C LYS A 331 -2.91 -13.92 -21.29
N LYS A 332 -3.24 -14.52 -22.44
CA LYS A 332 -4.64 -14.74 -22.87
C LYS A 332 -5.30 -15.97 -22.24
N LYS A 333 -4.51 -16.90 -21.67
CA LYS A 333 -5.02 -18.06 -20.91
C LYS A 333 -5.29 -17.70 -19.45
N GLU A 334 -4.45 -16.87 -18.81
CA GLU A 334 -4.69 -16.43 -17.43
C GLU A 334 -5.99 -15.63 -17.27
N SER A 335 -6.29 -14.70 -18.19
CA SER A 335 -7.52 -13.89 -18.14
C SER A 335 -8.83 -14.68 -18.29
N LYS A 336 -8.81 -15.91 -18.85
CA LYS A 336 -10.01 -16.77 -18.95
C LYS A 336 -10.29 -17.55 -17.67
N THR A 337 -9.28 -17.79 -16.83
CA THR A 337 -9.41 -18.60 -15.61
C THR A 337 -10.13 -17.83 -14.49
N ASP A 338 -9.95 -16.51 -14.43
CA ASP A 338 -10.59 -15.65 -13.44
C ASP A 338 -12.08 -15.34 -13.74
N GLY A 339 -12.48 -15.39 -15.02
CA GLY A 339 -13.88 -15.23 -15.42
C GLY A 339 -14.78 -16.36 -14.94
N ASN A 340 -14.26 -17.59 -14.89
CA ASN A 340 -15.08 -18.78 -14.59
C ASN A 340 -15.35 -18.95 -13.08
N LYS A 341 -14.43 -18.51 -12.20
CA LYS A 341 -14.65 -18.52 -10.73
C LYS A 341 -15.74 -17.54 -10.27
N LYS A 342 -15.99 -16.45 -10.99
CA LYS A 342 -17.09 -15.51 -10.67
C LYS A 342 -18.47 -16.03 -11.08
N SER A 343 -18.57 -16.89 -12.10
CA SER A 343 -19.85 -17.43 -12.58
C SER A 343 -20.41 -18.55 -11.67
N GLU A 344 -19.55 -19.39 -11.10
CA GLU A 344 -19.95 -20.47 -10.19
C GLU A 344 -20.44 -19.96 -8.82
N LYS A 345 -19.85 -18.90 -8.28
CA LYS A 345 -20.31 -18.27 -7.02
C LYS A 345 -21.72 -17.69 -7.14
N LYS A 346 -22.12 -17.17 -8.32
CA LYS A 346 -23.50 -16.69 -8.57
C LYS A 346 -24.53 -17.83 -8.66
N LYS A 347 -24.17 -19.00 -9.22
CA LYS A 347 -25.08 -20.16 -9.28
C LYS A 347 -25.31 -20.81 -7.91
N LYS A 348 -24.31 -20.86 -7.02
CA LYS A 348 -24.47 -21.38 -5.65
C LYS A 348 -25.38 -20.50 -4.77
N LYS A 349 -25.32 -19.16 -4.89
CA LYS A 349 -26.23 -18.25 -4.16
C LYS A 349 -27.70 -18.39 -4.59
N LYS A 350 -27.97 -18.62 -5.88
CA LYS A 350 -29.35 -18.77 -6.41
C LYS A 350 -30.02 -20.10 -6.06
N LYS A 351 -29.22 -21.15 -5.77
CA LYS A 351 -29.74 -22.45 -5.30
C LYS A 351 -30.11 -22.44 -3.82
N LYS A 352 -29.40 -21.66 -2.98
CA LYS A 352 -29.69 -21.53 -1.54
C LYS A 352 -31.01 -20.79 -1.29
N SER A 353 -31.27 -19.68 -2.00
CA SER A 353 -32.51 -18.91 -1.83
C SER A 353 -33.78 -19.62 -2.32
N LYS A 354 -33.66 -20.55 -3.27
CA LYS A 354 -34.79 -21.39 -3.71
C LYS A 354 -35.13 -22.50 -2.71
N LYS A 355 -34.19 -22.91 -1.86
CA LYS A 355 -34.42 -23.96 -0.86
C LYS A 355 -35.13 -23.38 0.37
N GLU A 356 -34.71 -22.20 0.82
CA GLU A 356 -35.36 -21.46 1.93
C GLU A 356 -36.82 -21.10 1.60
N LYS A 357 -37.11 -20.58 0.41
CA LYS A 357 -38.50 -20.29 -0.01
C LYS A 357 -39.41 -21.52 -0.14
N LYS A 358 -38.84 -22.73 -0.25
CA LYS A 358 -39.62 -23.97 -0.33
C LYS A 358 -39.90 -24.56 1.05
N GLU A 359 -39.06 -24.26 2.05
CA GLU A 359 -39.27 -24.64 3.45
C GLU A 359 -40.29 -23.70 4.12
N GLU A 360 -40.26 -22.39 3.83
CA GLU A 360 -41.30 -21.44 4.32
C GLU A 360 -42.70 -21.76 3.79
N ARG A 361 -42.83 -22.22 2.53
CA ARG A 361 -44.13 -22.62 1.97
C ARG A 361 -44.66 -23.94 2.52
N LYS A 362 -43.80 -24.77 3.12
CA LYS A 362 -44.24 -26.01 3.78
C LYS A 362 -44.71 -25.72 5.21
N SER A 363 -44.03 -24.84 5.94
CA SER A 363 -44.43 -24.47 7.31
C SER A 363 -45.72 -23.64 7.37
N GLN A 364 -46.07 -22.92 6.31
CA GLN A 364 -47.37 -22.22 6.22
C GLN A 364 -48.55 -23.15 5.92
N LYS A 365 -48.31 -24.34 5.34
CA LYS A 365 -49.37 -25.32 5.02
C LYS A 365 -49.70 -26.29 6.15
N GLU A 366 -48.92 -26.30 7.23
CA GLU A 366 -49.19 -27.09 8.45
C GLU A 366 -49.87 -26.25 9.55
N LYS A 367 -50.17 -24.97 9.27
CA LYS A 367 -50.82 -24.04 10.20
C LYS A 367 -52.21 -23.57 9.75
N GLU A 368 -52.68 -24.03 8.59
CA GLU A 368 -54.08 -24.05 8.16
C GLU A 368 -54.58 -25.50 8.25
#